data_AF-A0AAV7IPA0-F1
#
_entry.id   AF-A0AAV7IPA0-F1
#
_cell.length_a   1.000
_cell.length_b   1.000
_cell.length_c   1.000
_cell.angle_alpha   90.00
_cell.angle_beta   90.00
_cell.angle_gamma   90.00
#
_symmetry.space_group_name_H-M   'P 1'
#
loop_
_entity.id
_entity.type
_entity.pdbx_description
1 polymer ?
#
loop_
_entity_poly.entity_id
_entity_poly.type
_entity_poly.pdbx_seq_one_letter_code
_entity_poly.pdbx_strand_id
1 'polypeptide(L)'
;MYTYVLILQLVAVSSVLAVRGEISTIKNLKYPCSKTSDCGVEYAYCHDGYQQCVCYESYWADDGLCVRYAAKVGESCASSFLVCKGIKNSYCSTDNKCECLWGYTKVHDNKCYPTLNGTCVFNSFLTEGSCYGDDKICSEDSKCICKEGYVQHMRECVKKVDFGKTCSSDIQCAHLPHSYCNTTCKCRPTYLDGRFYDSTLNKCVKGLDAPCEVKTDCGYYFMDCTNRRCQCNSEHYEVNDSCRIKVTQLNATCYHYNDCAVPNSMCYNKQCRCDWNYFEEGGKCVKGLHAPCILDDECKKNNSEDQVLIHGPNTPVYKCKLVNGHVKVETVRQKFDNKAAKYSYDGNSPDQNKLYFVF
;
A
#
# COMPACT_ATOMS: atom_id res chain seq x y z
N MET A 1 23.93 -51.54 -39.27
CA MET A 1 23.34 -52.84 -38.89
C MET A 1 24.43 -53.70 -38.28
N TYR A 2 24.15 -54.27 -37.10
CA TYR A 2 24.98 -55.22 -36.33
C TYR A 2 26.22 -54.71 -35.57
N THR A 3 26.02 -54.08 -34.41
CA THR A 3 26.95 -54.20 -33.25
C THR A 3 26.30 -54.01 -31.86
N TYR A 4 24.98 -53.84 -31.75
CA TYR A 4 24.32 -53.41 -30.50
C TYR A 4 23.49 -54.48 -29.75
N VAL A 5 23.77 -55.78 -29.91
CA VAL A 5 22.96 -56.86 -29.27
C VAL A 5 23.77 -57.91 -28.51
N LEU A 6 24.99 -57.60 -28.03
CA LEU A 6 25.80 -58.59 -27.30
C LEU A 6 26.54 -58.03 -26.07
N ILE A 7 25.96 -57.04 -25.38
CA ILE A 7 26.47 -56.51 -24.09
C ILE A 7 25.36 -56.56 -23.01
N LEU A 8 24.51 -57.59 -23.01
CA LEU A 8 23.43 -57.73 -22.01
C LEU A 8 23.31 -59.14 -21.41
N GLN A 9 24.37 -59.96 -21.45
CA GLN A 9 24.36 -61.31 -20.86
C GLN A 9 25.63 -61.68 -20.06
N LEU A 10 26.44 -60.71 -19.61
CA LEU A 10 27.62 -61.00 -18.75
C LEU A 10 27.69 -60.08 -17.52
N VAL A 11 26.54 -59.87 -16.85
CA VAL A 11 26.51 -59.40 -15.45
C VAL A 11 25.88 -60.51 -14.61
N ALA A 12 26.59 -61.61 -14.47
CA ALA A 12 26.41 -62.55 -13.37
C ALA A 12 27.68 -63.39 -13.31
N VAL A 13 28.17 -63.63 -12.09
CA VAL A 13 29.42 -64.34 -11.77
C VAL A 13 30.67 -63.47 -11.88
N SER A 14 30.88 -62.61 -10.87
CA SER A 14 32.17 -62.45 -10.17
C SER A 14 32.10 -61.38 -9.09
N SER A 15 31.60 -61.75 -7.90
CA SER A 15 31.94 -61.08 -6.63
C SER A 15 31.42 -61.90 -5.44
N VAL A 16 31.84 -63.17 -5.36
CA VAL A 16 31.86 -63.90 -4.10
C VAL A 16 33.23 -63.66 -3.48
N LEU A 17 33.34 -62.61 -2.66
CA LEU A 17 34.38 -62.46 -1.65
C LEU A 17 33.75 -61.73 -0.46
N ALA A 18 33.74 -62.44 0.66
CA ALA A 18 33.10 -62.06 1.90
C ALA A 18 33.65 -60.76 2.48
N VAL A 19 32.76 -59.81 2.80
CA VAL A 19 32.95 -58.89 3.92
C VAL A 19 31.90 -59.26 4.96
N ARG A 20 32.41 -59.59 6.14
CA ARG A 20 31.66 -59.92 7.35
C ARG A 20 30.65 -58.83 7.66
N GLY A 21 29.42 -59.27 7.93
CA GLY A 21 28.49 -58.71 8.89
C GLY A 21 28.28 -57.20 8.83
N GLU A 22 27.36 -56.77 7.99
CA GLU A 22 26.35 -55.78 8.37
C GLU A 22 25.09 -56.12 7.55
N ILE A 23 24.20 -56.89 8.17
CA ILE A 23 22.83 -57.07 7.67
C ILE A 23 22.15 -55.72 7.95
N SER A 24 22.26 -54.79 7.00
CA SER A 24 21.38 -53.63 6.96
C SER A 24 20.03 -54.10 6.42
N THR A 25 19.19 -54.61 7.33
CA THR A 25 17.77 -54.85 7.05
C THR A 25 16.97 -53.69 7.64
N ILE A 26 16.75 -52.67 6.83
CA ILE A 26 15.66 -51.72 7.05
C ILE A 26 14.37 -52.44 6.69
N LYS A 27 13.57 -52.79 7.71
CA LYS A 27 12.13 -53.12 7.64
C LYS A 27 11.56 -53.34 9.04
N ASN A 28 10.61 -52.47 9.43
CA ASN A 28 9.65 -52.51 10.54
C ASN A 28 9.63 -53.76 11.43
N LEU A 29 9.84 -53.53 12.72
CA LEU A 29 9.80 -54.44 13.88
C LEU A 29 8.84 -55.66 13.72
N LYS A 30 9.37 -56.76 13.17
CA LYS A 30 8.81 -58.13 13.10
C LYS A 30 9.94 -59.18 12.95
N TYR A 31 11.13 -58.87 13.48
CA TYR A 31 12.29 -59.76 13.38
C TYR A 31 12.15 -60.96 14.32
N PRO A 32 12.52 -62.17 13.89
CA PRO A 32 12.48 -63.35 14.76
C PRO A 32 13.48 -63.22 15.92
N CYS A 33 13.11 -63.69 17.10
CA CYS A 33 13.92 -63.61 18.32
C CYS A 33 13.69 -64.81 19.24
N SER A 34 14.68 -65.12 20.09
CA SER A 34 14.57 -66.16 21.14
C SER A 34 14.58 -65.55 22.54
N LYS A 35 15.14 -64.35 22.71
CA LYS A 35 15.15 -63.57 23.95
C LYS A 35 15.18 -62.08 23.63
N THR A 36 14.77 -61.25 24.58
CA THR A 36 14.70 -59.78 24.41
C THR A 36 16.02 -59.14 23.98
N SER A 37 17.17 -59.66 24.41
CA SER A 37 18.47 -59.11 24.00
C SER A 37 18.81 -59.35 22.53
N ASP A 38 18.12 -60.25 21.84
CA ASP A 38 18.30 -60.47 20.39
C ASP A 38 17.76 -59.30 19.55
N CYS A 39 16.85 -58.50 20.12
CA CYS A 39 16.17 -57.44 19.38
C CYS A 39 17.04 -56.22 19.10
N GLY A 40 18.07 -55.95 19.91
CA GLY A 40 19.06 -54.89 19.65
C GLY A 40 18.53 -53.45 19.53
N VAL A 41 17.24 -53.23 19.76
CA VAL A 41 16.55 -51.94 19.64
C VAL A 41 16.07 -51.52 21.03
N GLU A 42 16.34 -50.27 21.40
CA GLU A 42 15.87 -49.70 22.67
C GLU A 42 14.33 -49.74 22.71
N TYR A 43 13.78 -50.14 23.86
CA TYR A 43 12.35 -50.32 24.07
C TYR A 43 11.65 -51.41 23.23
N ALA A 44 12.41 -52.36 22.67
CA ALA A 44 11.85 -53.58 22.06
C ALA A 44 12.04 -54.80 22.97
N TYR A 45 11.10 -55.75 22.91
CA TYR A 45 11.19 -57.05 23.57
C TYR A 45 10.78 -58.19 22.64
N CYS A 46 11.25 -59.39 22.97
CA CYS A 46 10.86 -60.59 22.24
C CYS A 46 9.52 -61.09 22.77
N HIS A 47 8.48 -61.10 21.93
CA HIS A 47 7.17 -61.56 22.37
C HIS A 47 7.04 -63.08 22.25
N ASP A 48 6.85 -63.75 23.39
CA ASP A 48 6.86 -65.21 23.51
C ASP A 48 5.82 -65.91 22.62
N GLY A 49 4.67 -65.28 22.38
CA GLY A 49 3.58 -65.87 21.60
C GLY A 49 3.84 -66.05 20.10
N TYR A 50 4.71 -65.23 19.49
CA TYR A 50 5.01 -65.30 18.05
C TYR A 50 6.50 -65.20 17.74
N GLN A 51 7.36 -65.18 18.76
CA GLN A 51 8.82 -65.16 18.66
C GLN A 51 9.32 -64.02 17.75
N GLN A 52 8.73 -62.83 17.86
CA GLN A 52 9.19 -61.64 17.12
C GLN A 52 9.42 -60.46 18.05
N CYS A 53 10.38 -59.62 17.67
CA CYS A 53 10.66 -58.36 18.33
C CYS A 53 9.50 -57.39 18.11
N VAL A 54 9.00 -56.84 19.21
CA VAL A 54 7.93 -55.83 19.23
C VAL A 54 8.26 -54.76 20.26
N CYS A 55 7.66 -53.57 20.11
CA CYS A 55 7.87 -52.49 21.05
C CYS A 55 7.14 -52.76 22.37
N TYR A 56 7.70 -52.27 23.48
CA TYR A 56 6.96 -52.17 24.74
C TYR A 56 5.69 -51.34 24.58
N GLU A 57 4.74 -51.52 25.50
CA GLU A 57 3.53 -50.71 25.54
C GLU A 57 3.86 -49.21 25.54
N SER A 58 3.08 -48.42 24.80
CA SER A 58 3.30 -46.97 24.58
C SER A 58 4.47 -46.60 23.66
N TYR A 59 5.10 -47.57 22.99
CA TYR A 59 6.07 -47.36 21.92
C TYR A 59 5.53 -47.93 20.61
N TRP A 60 5.83 -47.24 19.51
CA TRP A 60 5.40 -47.60 18.17
C TRP A 60 6.63 -47.86 17.30
N ALA A 61 6.55 -48.92 16.50
CA ALA A 61 7.60 -49.24 15.55
C ALA A 61 7.59 -48.20 14.42
N ASP A 62 8.73 -47.55 14.22
CA ASP A 62 8.96 -46.66 13.10
C ASP A 62 10.39 -46.80 12.59
N ASP A 63 10.53 -47.11 11.30
CA ASP A 63 11.80 -47.33 10.61
C ASP A 63 12.82 -48.19 11.38
N GLY A 64 12.34 -49.22 12.07
CA GLY A 64 13.19 -50.13 12.86
C GLY A 64 13.52 -49.65 14.28
N LEU A 65 13.03 -48.49 14.71
CA LEU A 65 13.11 -47.97 16.07
C LEU A 65 11.77 -48.13 16.81
N CYS A 66 11.83 -48.19 18.14
CA CYS A 66 10.66 -48.02 18.99
C CYS A 66 10.60 -46.58 19.49
N VAL A 67 9.64 -45.82 18.96
CA VAL A 67 9.49 -44.40 19.28
C VAL A 67 8.21 -44.16 20.09
N ARG A 68 8.29 -43.24 21.04
CA ARG A 68 7.12 -42.76 21.78
C ARG A 68 6.60 -41.50 21.11
N TYR A 69 5.30 -41.44 20.84
CA TYR A 69 4.68 -40.22 20.33
C TYR A 69 4.75 -39.08 21.35
N ALA A 70 4.97 -37.88 20.83
CA ALA A 70 4.94 -36.67 21.61
C ALA A 70 3.53 -36.42 22.17
N ALA A 71 3.47 -36.01 23.43
CA ALA A 71 2.24 -35.65 24.11
C ALA A 71 1.93 -34.15 24.00
N LYS A 72 2.95 -33.32 23.75
CA LYS A 72 2.83 -31.85 23.74
C LYS A 72 3.76 -31.17 22.73
N VAL A 73 3.31 -30.04 22.19
CA VAL A 73 4.11 -29.20 21.30
C VAL A 73 5.40 -28.73 22.00
N GLY A 74 6.52 -28.87 21.30
CA GLY A 74 7.88 -28.56 21.76
C GLY A 74 8.68 -29.77 22.24
N GLU A 75 8.09 -30.97 22.32
CA GLU A 75 8.85 -32.21 22.59
C GLU A 75 9.78 -32.56 21.44
N SER A 76 10.88 -33.25 21.79
CA SER A 76 11.90 -33.63 20.81
C SER A 76 11.36 -34.71 19.88
N CYS A 77 11.62 -34.54 18.59
CA CYS A 77 11.36 -35.50 17.53
C CYS A 77 12.65 -35.92 16.82
N ALA A 78 13.81 -35.75 17.46
CA ALA A 78 15.12 -36.10 16.92
C ALA A 78 15.24 -37.59 16.54
N SER A 79 14.51 -38.46 17.24
CA SER A 79 14.52 -39.91 16.98
C SER A 79 13.71 -40.30 15.75
N SER A 80 12.69 -39.53 15.38
CA SER A 80 11.86 -39.76 14.20
C SER A 80 10.85 -38.63 13.97
N PHE A 81 10.56 -38.34 12.71
CA PHE A 81 9.47 -37.43 12.31
C PHE A 81 8.06 -37.95 12.71
N LEU A 82 7.87 -39.26 12.91
CA LEU A 82 6.61 -39.84 13.37
C LEU A 82 6.30 -39.53 14.84
N VAL A 83 7.29 -39.10 15.63
CA VAL A 83 7.08 -38.72 17.04
C VAL A 83 5.96 -37.68 17.16
N CYS A 84 5.93 -36.69 16.27
CA CYS A 84 4.92 -35.62 16.30
C CYS A 84 3.53 -36.06 15.85
N LYS A 85 3.36 -37.28 15.31
CA LYS A 85 2.05 -37.79 14.89
C LYS A 85 1.07 -37.93 16.07
N GLY A 86 1.56 -38.03 17.30
CA GLY A 86 0.73 -37.97 18.52
C GLY A 86 0.01 -36.64 18.72
N ILE A 87 0.51 -35.57 18.11
CA ILE A 87 -0.08 -34.23 18.18
C ILE A 87 -0.69 -33.92 16.81
N LYS A 88 -2.01 -33.89 16.76
CA LYS A 88 -2.75 -33.55 15.53
C LYS A 88 -2.33 -32.17 15.02
N ASN A 89 -2.18 -32.04 13.70
CA ASN A 89 -1.78 -30.82 13.01
C ASN A 89 -0.39 -30.29 13.40
N SER A 90 0.55 -31.19 13.71
CA SER A 90 1.94 -30.85 14.00
C SER A 90 2.92 -31.50 13.02
N TYR A 91 4.15 -31.02 13.02
CA TYR A 91 5.28 -31.55 12.26
C TYR A 91 6.56 -31.45 13.09
N CYS A 92 7.57 -32.23 12.72
CA CYS A 92 8.91 -32.12 13.31
C CYS A 92 9.67 -30.99 12.60
N SER A 93 10.05 -29.95 13.34
CA SER A 93 10.82 -28.83 12.80
C SER A 93 12.28 -29.17 12.61
N THR A 94 13.02 -28.31 11.91
CA THR A 94 14.47 -28.47 11.69
C THR A 94 15.28 -28.46 12.99
N ASP A 95 14.71 -27.90 14.06
CA ASP A 95 15.31 -27.88 15.40
C ASP A 95 14.99 -29.16 16.20
N ASN A 96 14.49 -30.20 15.53
CA ASN A 96 14.08 -31.47 16.11
C ASN A 96 13.02 -31.33 17.20
N LYS A 97 12.08 -30.38 17.05
CA LYS A 97 10.96 -30.19 17.98
C LYS A 97 9.62 -30.27 17.26
N CYS A 98 8.61 -30.83 17.93
CA CYS A 98 7.26 -30.82 17.41
C CYS A 98 6.68 -29.40 17.42
N GLU A 99 6.29 -28.91 16.26
CA GLU A 99 5.70 -27.59 16.02
C GLU A 99 4.36 -27.71 15.28
N CYS A 100 3.50 -26.70 15.43
CA CYS A 100 2.21 -26.71 14.73
C CYS A 100 2.38 -26.38 13.24
N LEU A 101 1.61 -27.07 12.40
CA LEU A 101 1.53 -26.78 10.97
C LEU A 101 1.07 -25.35 10.71
N TRP A 102 1.35 -24.84 9.50
CA TRP A 102 0.84 -23.54 9.08
C TRP A 102 -0.69 -23.49 9.16
N GLY A 103 -1.22 -22.39 9.67
CA GLY A 103 -2.65 -22.26 10.00
C GLY A 103 -3.03 -22.86 11.35
N TYR A 104 -2.09 -23.38 12.13
CA TYR A 104 -2.32 -23.88 13.49
C TYR A 104 -1.39 -23.21 14.50
N THR A 105 -1.85 -23.07 15.73
CA THR A 105 -1.08 -22.47 16.82
C THR A 105 -1.17 -23.29 18.10
N LYS A 106 -0.11 -23.22 18.90
CA LYS A 106 -0.05 -23.83 20.22
C LYS A 106 -0.92 -23.02 21.19
N VAL A 107 -1.78 -23.71 21.93
CA VAL A 107 -2.64 -23.13 22.98
C VAL A 107 -2.28 -23.76 24.35
N HIS A 108 -2.92 -23.31 25.44
CA HIS A 108 -2.63 -23.70 26.82
C HIS A 108 -2.58 -25.21 27.10
N ASP A 109 -3.31 -26.04 26.36
CA ASP A 109 -3.29 -27.50 26.49
C ASP A 109 -2.14 -28.17 25.72
N ASN A 110 -1.24 -27.39 25.13
CA ASN A 110 -0.14 -27.82 24.27
C ASN A 110 -0.56 -28.63 23.02
N LYS A 111 -1.78 -28.46 22.53
CA LYS A 111 -2.21 -28.96 21.22
C LYS A 111 -2.19 -27.85 20.17
N CYS A 112 -2.30 -28.25 18.91
CA CYS A 112 -2.35 -27.34 17.76
C CYS A 112 -3.79 -27.07 17.35
N TYR A 113 -4.27 -25.86 17.64
CA TYR A 113 -5.61 -25.39 17.27
C TYR A 113 -5.57 -24.62 15.97
N PRO A 114 -6.61 -24.73 15.13
CA PRO A 114 -6.67 -23.94 13.91
C PRO A 114 -6.73 -22.46 14.27
N THR A 115 -5.90 -21.65 13.63
CA THR A 115 -5.90 -20.18 13.66
C THR A 115 -6.09 -19.69 12.23
N LEU A 116 -5.74 -18.45 11.91
CA LEU A 116 -5.89 -17.86 10.58
C LEU A 116 -5.40 -18.79 9.45
N ASN A 117 -6.27 -19.04 8.47
CA ASN A 117 -6.11 -19.97 7.35
C ASN A 117 -6.01 -21.47 7.70
N GLY A 118 -6.11 -21.83 8.98
CA GLY A 118 -6.23 -23.21 9.43
C GLY A 118 -7.57 -23.84 9.08
N THR A 119 -7.61 -25.17 9.00
CA THR A 119 -8.85 -25.90 8.74
C THR A 119 -9.66 -26.03 10.03
N CYS A 120 -10.92 -25.59 9.99
CA CYS A 120 -11.86 -25.61 11.10
C CYS A 120 -13.15 -26.33 10.71
N VAL A 121 -14.01 -26.58 11.70
CA VAL A 121 -15.32 -27.20 11.50
C VAL A 121 -16.39 -26.11 11.67
N PHE A 122 -17.09 -25.80 10.59
CA PHE A 122 -18.15 -24.79 10.59
C PHE A 122 -19.24 -25.17 11.61
N ASN A 123 -19.67 -24.20 12.43
CA ASN A 123 -20.63 -24.40 13.53
C ASN A 123 -20.26 -25.48 14.57
N SER A 124 -18.97 -25.79 14.74
CA SER A 124 -18.53 -26.72 15.79
C SER A 124 -18.66 -26.12 17.18
N PHE A 125 -19.37 -26.82 18.06
CA PHE A 125 -19.38 -26.57 19.51
C PHE A 125 -18.15 -27.16 20.22
N LEU A 126 -17.38 -28.01 19.54
CA LEU A 126 -16.14 -28.57 20.06
C LEU A 126 -14.99 -27.58 19.89
N THR A 127 -14.25 -27.33 20.97
CA THR A 127 -13.12 -26.39 21.02
C THR A 127 -12.01 -26.76 20.03
N GLU A 128 -11.69 -28.04 19.87
CA GLU A 128 -10.61 -28.53 18.98
C GLU A 128 -10.88 -28.29 17.48
N GLY A 129 -12.15 -28.11 17.08
CA GLY A 129 -12.56 -27.80 15.70
C GLY A 129 -12.80 -26.31 15.45
N SER A 130 -12.75 -25.49 16.52
CA SER A 130 -13.03 -24.05 16.47
C SER A 130 -11.76 -23.24 16.25
N CYS A 131 -11.89 -22.09 15.57
CA CYS A 131 -10.78 -21.17 15.35
C CYS A 131 -10.32 -20.56 16.68
N TYR A 132 -9.03 -20.64 16.97
CA TYR A 132 -8.44 -20.05 18.15
C TYR A 132 -8.26 -18.54 18.02
N GLY A 133 -8.88 -17.81 18.95
CA GLY A 133 -8.81 -16.36 19.08
C GLY A 133 -10.15 -15.69 18.75
N ASP A 134 -10.54 -14.72 19.58
CA ASP A 134 -11.83 -14.02 19.48
C ASP A 134 -11.95 -13.17 18.21
N ASP A 135 -10.85 -12.93 17.50
CA ASP A 135 -10.71 -12.13 16.28
C ASP A 135 -10.98 -12.92 14.99
N LYS A 136 -11.26 -14.23 15.10
CA LYS A 136 -11.43 -15.15 13.97
C LYS A 136 -12.76 -15.88 14.04
N ILE A 137 -13.23 -16.33 12.88
CA ILE A 137 -14.42 -17.18 12.73
C ILE A 137 -14.14 -18.27 11.69
N CYS A 138 -14.81 -19.42 11.82
CA CYS A 138 -14.77 -20.44 10.80
C CYS A 138 -15.69 -20.06 9.64
N SER A 139 -15.13 -19.94 8.44
CA SER A 139 -15.89 -19.74 7.20
C SER A 139 -16.59 -21.02 6.75
N GLU A 140 -17.57 -20.90 5.86
CA GLU A 140 -18.26 -22.04 5.23
C GLU A 140 -17.29 -22.96 4.47
N ASP A 141 -16.20 -22.40 3.93
CA ASP A 141 -15.11 -23.15 3.30
C ASP A 141 -14.21 -23.91 4.30
N SER A 142 -14.64 -24.02 5.56
CA SER A 142 -13.92 -24.73 6.62
C SER A 142 -12.53 -24.13 6.89
N LYS A 143 -12.36 -22.82 6.69
CA LYS A 143 -11.13 -22.07 6.98
C LYS A 143 -11.37 -20.98 8.02
N CYS A 144 -10.43 -20.82 8.93
CA CYS A 144 -10.45 -19.69 9.85
C CYS A 144 -10.11 -18.39 9.13
N ILE A 145 -11.01 -17.42 9.19
CA ILE A 145 -10.87 -16.08 8.61
C ILE A 145 -11.04 -15.03 9.71
N CYS A 146 -10.65 -13.79 9.43
CA CYS A 146 -10.90 -12.69 10.34
C CYS A 146 -12.40 -12.40 10.43
N LYS A 147 -12.90 -12.19 11.65
CA LYS A 147 -14.29 -11.81 11.87
C LYS A 147 -14.57 -10.40 11.34
N GLU A 148 -15.85 -10.04 11.25
CA GLU A 148 -16.24 -8.68 10.86
C GLU A 148 -15.63 -7.63 11.81
N GLY A 149 -15.20 -6.50 11.24
CA GLY A 149 -14.41 -5.50 11.96
C GLY A 149 -12.90 -5.79 12.07
N TYR A 150 -12.41 -6.90 11.53
CA TYR A 150 -10.98 -7.26 11.49
C TYR A 150 -10.52 -7.51 10.05
N VAL A 151 -9.21 -7.41 9.83
CA VAL A 151 -8.54 -7.65 8.55
C VAL A 151 -7.26 -8.45 8.78
N GLN A 152 -6.91 -9.30 7.83
CA GLN A 152 -5.69 -10.10 7.91
C GLN A 152 -4.46 -9.21 7.68
N HIS A 153 -3.56 -9.19 8.66
CA HIS A 153 -2.22 -8.67 8.51
C HIS A 153 -1.22 -9.78 8.85
N MET A 154 -0.51 -10.28 7.83
CA MET A 154 0.37 -11.44 7.95
C MET A 154 -0.38 -12.67 8.52
N ARG A 155 -0.02 -13.13 9.73
CA ARG A 155 -0.59 -14.32 10.38
C ARG A 155 -1.64 -13.97 11.45
N GLU A 156 -2.03 -12.71 11.56
CA GLU A 156 -2.93 -12.22 12.60
C GLU A 156 -4.11 -11.46 12.01
N CYS A 157 -5.20 -11.39 12.76
CA CYS A 157 -6.30 -10.49 12.44
C CYS A 157 -6.14 -9.22 13.28
N VAL A 158 -5.92 -8.10 12.61
CA VAL A 158 -5.84 -6.79 13.23
C VAL A 158 -7.17 -6.07 13.05
N LYS A 159 -7.55 -5.26 14.04
CA LYS A 159 -8.82 -4.53 14.00
C LYS A 159 -8.79 -3.48 12.88
N LYS A 160 -9.89 -3.39 12.12
CA LYS A 160 -10.17 -2.24 11.24
C LYS A 160 -10.24 -0.98 12.09
N VAL A 161 -9.68 0.13 11.62
CA VAL A 161 -9.64 1.37 12.41
C VAL A 161 -10.24 2.54 11.64
N ASP A 162 -11.13 3.27 12.30
CA ASP A 162 -11.83 4.40 11.69
C ASP A 162 -10.89 5.53 11.31
N PHE A 163 -11.40 6.44 10.48
CA PHE A 163 -10.69 7.62 10.07
C PHE A 163 -10.12 8.41 11.26
N GLY A 164 -8.87 8.86 11.17
CA GLY A 164 -8.20 9.63 12.21
C GLY A 164 -7.82 8.82 13.46
N LYS A 165 -8.13 7.52 13.53
CA LYS A 165 -7.69 6.63 14.61
C LYS A 165 -6.31 6.05 14.32
N THR A 166 -5.61 5.67 15.39
CA THR A 166 -4.27 5.11 15.33
C THR A 166 -4.24 3.81 14.54
N CYS A 167 -3.27 3.69 13.65
CA CYS A 167 -3.04 2.51 12.82
C CYS A 167 -1.54 2.16 12.82
N SER A 168 -1.22 0.90 12.56
CA SER A 168 0.15 0.40 12.35
C SER A 168 0.41 -0.02 10.90
N SER A 169 -0.63 -0.24 10.10
CA SER A 169 -0.52 -0.70 8.73
C SER A 169 -1.70 -0.23 7.87
N ASP A 170 -1.44 0.01 6.58
CA ASP A 170 -2.43 0.44 5.59
C ASP A 170 -3.67 -0.47 5.53
N ILE A 171 -3.48 -1.77 5.79
CA ILE A 171 -4.57 -2.75 5.73
C ILE A 171 -5.70 -2.44 6.72
N GLN A 172 -5.40 -1.83 7.87
CA GLN A 172 -6.40 -1.46 8.86
C GLN A 172 -7.34 -0.35 8.36
N CYS A 173 -6.82 0.50 7.47
CA CYS A 173 -7.57 1.58 6.83
C CYS A 173 -8.23 1.13 5.51
N ALA A 174 -7.97 -0.08 5.01
CA ALA A 174 -8.38 -0.51 3.67
C ALA A 174 -9.90 -0.50 3.42
N HIS A 175 -10.72 -0.56 4.48
CA HIS A 175 -12.18 -0.40 4.38
C HIS A 175 -12.63 1.04 4.10
N LEU A 176 -11.73 2.02 4.26
CA LEU A 176 -11.90 3.42 3.89
C LEU A 176 -11.24 3.61 2.51
N PRO A 177 -12.02 3.71 1.42
CA PRO A 177 -11.46 3.87 0.08
C PRO A 177 -10.53 5.08 -0.01
N HIS A 178 -9.43 4.93 -0.73
CA HIS A 178 -8.42 5.98 -0.92
C HIS A 178 -7.78 6.50 0.38
N SER A 179 -7.75 5.69 1.43
CA SER A 179 -7.00 5.98 2.65
C SER A 179 -5.63 5.27 2.66
N TYR A 180 -4.80 5.66 3.62
CA TYR A 180 -3.55 5.00 3.99
C TYR A 180 -3.25 5.25 5.46
N CYS A 181 -2.33 4.47 6.02
CA CYS A 181 -1.87 4.62 7.39
C CYS A 181 -0.63 5.52 7.47
N ASN A 182 -0.74 6.60 8.25
CA ASN A 182 0.39 7.46 8.60
C ASN A 182 0.22 7.89 10.06
N THR A 183 0.56 6.95 10.96
CA THR A 183 0.26 6.91 12.41
C THR A 183 -1.22 6.88 12.76
N THR A 184 -2.06 7.57 11.98
CA THR A 184 -3.51 7.46 11.95
C THR A 184 -3.99 7.21 10.53
N CYS A 185 -5.21 6.68 10.36
CA CYS A 185 -5.80 6.57 9.04
C CYS A 185 -6.08 7.95 8.47
N LYS A 186 -5.50 8.23 7.29
CA LYS A 186 -5.62 9.51 6.56
C LYS A 186 -6.02 9.25 5.11
N CYS A 187 -6.58 10.26 4.47
CA CYS A 187 -6.84 10.22 3.02
C CYS A 187 -5.53 10.39 2.24
N ARG A 188 -5.41 9.65 1.12
CA ARG A 188 -4.28 9.78 0.20
C ARG A 188 -4.20 11.21 -0.35
N PRO A 189 -3.03 11.63 -0.89
CA PRO A 189 -2.90 12.93 -1.55
C PRO A 189 -4.01 13.15 -2.59
N THR A 190 -4.47 14.40 -2.74
CA THR A 190 -5.63 14.82 -3.54
C THR A 190 -6.99 14.28 -3.10
N TYR A 191 -7.07 13.58 -1.97
CA TYR A 191 -8.33 13.22 -1.33
C TYR A 191 -8.50 13.96 -0.01
N LEU A 192 -9.73 14.36 0.28
CA LEU A 192 -10.13 15.06 1.48
C LEU A 192 -10.97 14.16 2.37
N ASP A 193 -10.94 14.42 3.67
CA ASP A 193 -11.81 13.76 4.64
C ASP A 193 -13.28 14.07 4.32
N GLY A 194 -14.15 13.05 4.29
CA GLY A 194 -15.60 13.22 4.10
C GLY A 194 -16.32 14.03 5.18
N ARG A 195 -15.61 14.67 6.13
CA ARG A 195 -16.19 15.53 7.18
C ARG A 195 -16.82 16.82 6.64
N PHE A 196 -16.48 17.21 5.42
CA PHE A 196 -16.94 18.45 4.84
C PHE A 196 -18.32 18.35 4.17
N TYR A 197 -18.80 17.13 3.92
CA TYR A 197 -20.18 16.88 3.56
C TYR A 197 -20.69 15.66 4.32
N ASP A 198 -21.51 15.93 5.34
CA ASP A 198 -22.10 14.97 6.26
C ASP A 198 -21.10 14.00 6.94
N SER A 199 -20.93 14.15 8.26
CA SER A 199 -20.11 13.29 9.11
C SER A 199 -20.43 11.79 9.03
N THR A 200 -21.53 11.41 8.36
CA THR A 200 -21.95 10.03 8.11
C THR A 200 -21.15 9.31 7.03
N LEU A 201 -20.43 10.01 6.14
CA LEU A 201 -19.89 9.37 4.94
C LEU A 201 -18.64 8.50 5.16
N ASN A 202 -17.94 8.63 6.30
CA ASN A 202 -16.75 7.86 6.72
C ASN A 202 -15.84 7.39 5.55
N LYS A 203 -15.56 8.28 4.59
CA LYS A 203 -14.84 7.97 3.35
C LYS A 203 -13.99 9.15 2.91
N CYS A 204 -12.99 8.88 2.09
CA CYS A 204 -12.23 9.91 1.40
C CYS A 204 -12.93 10.33 0.11
N VAL A 205 -12.98 11.63 -0.15
CA VAL A 205 -13.59 12.22 -1.35
C VAL A 205 -12.53 12.95 -2.17
N LYS A 206 -12.70 13.02 -3.50
CA LYS A 206 -11.73 13.71 -4.35
C LYS A 206 -11.70 15.21 -4.03
N GLY A 207 -10.52 15.72 -3.70
CA GLY A 207 -10.25 17.12 -3.39
C GLY A 207 -9.77 17.92 -4.58
N LEU A 208 -9.20 19.10 -4.32
CA LEU A 208 -8.55 19.94 -5.33
C LEU A 208 -7.45 19.17 -6.07
N ASP A 209 -7.33 19.47 -7.36
CA ASP A 209 -6.42 18.85 -8.32
C ASP A 209 -6.56 17.34 -8.53
N ALA A 210 -7.51 16.69 -7.86
CA ALA A 210 -7.82 15.28 -8.07
C ALA A 210 -8.32 15.02 -9.50
N PRO A 211 -7.97 13.87 -10.11
CA PRO A 211 -8.44 13.53 -11.44
C PRO A 211 -9.96 13.29 -11.46
N CYS A 212 -10.64 13.84 -12.46
CA CYS A 212 -12.08 13.73 -12.64
C CYS A 212 -12.47 13.61 -14.11
N GLU A 213 -13.65 13.06 -14.35
CA GLU A 213 -14.33 13.00 -15.64
C GLU A 213 -15.59 13.87 -15.64
N VAL A 214 -16.31 13.86 -14.52
CA VAL A 214 -17.56 14.60 -14.35
C VAL A 214 -17.52 15.44 -13.08
N LYS A 215 -18.35 16.48 -13.02
CA LYS A 215 -18.47 17.36 -11.84
C LYS A 215 -18.71 16.59 -10.53
N THR A 216 -19.54 15.54 -10.58
CA THR A 216 -19.90 14.73 -9.40
C THR A 216 -18.75 13.90 -8.84
N ASP A 217 -17.64 13.78 -9.56
CA ASP A 217 -16.43 13.15 -9.03
C ASP A 217 -15.79 14.00 -7.93
N CYS A 218 -15.89 15.31 -8.05
CA CYS A 218 -15.31 16.26 -7.11
C CYS A 218 -16.17 16.31 -5.85
N GLY A 219 -15.55 16.04 -4.71
CA GLY A 219 -16.25 15.75 -3.45
C GLY A 219 -16.85 16.95 -2.72
N TYR A 220 -16.73 18.15 -3.28
CA TYR A 220 -16.96 19.39 -2.57
C TYR A 220 -17.91 20.33 -3.32
N TYR A 221 -18.67 21.12 -2.55
CA TYR A 221 -19.44 22.23 -3.10
C TYR A 221 -18.50 23.24 -3.75
N PHE A 222 -18.99 23.83 -4.85
CA PHE A 222 -18.26 24.86 -5.61
C PHE A 222 -17.02 24.37 -6.34
N MET A 223 -16.87 23.06 -6.52
CA MET A 223 -15.88 22.48 -7.42
C MET A 223 -16.51 22.04 -8.73
N ASP A 224 -15.75 22.17 -9.81
CA ASP A 224 -16.07 21.66 -11.13
C ASP A 224 -14.91 20.78 -11.64
N CYS A 225 -15.23 19.88 -12.57
CA CYS A 225 -14.22 19.13 -13.28
C CYS A 225 -13.73 19.94 -14.48
N THR A 226 -12.61 20.62 -14.32
CA THR A 226 -12.02 21.49 -15.35
C THR A 226 -10.66 20.93 -15.74
N ASN A 227 -10.40 20.75 -17.04
CA ASN A 227 -9.17 20.15 -17.54
C ASN A 227 -8.85 18.77 -16.92
N ARG A 228 -9.88 17.94 -16.69
CA ARG A 228 -9.81 16.63 -16.02
C ARG A 228 -9.29 16.66 -14.58
N ARG A 229 -9.32 17.83 -13.94
CA ARG A 229 -8.96 18.01 -12.54
C ARG A 229 -10.06 18.75 -11.79
N CYS A 230 -10.26 18.38 -10.54
CA CYS A 230 -11.19 19.04 -9.66
C CYS A 230 -10.64 20.42 -9.27
N GLN A 231 -11.33 21.47 -9.70
CA GLN A 231 -10.93 22.87 -9.47
C GLN A 231 -12.11 23.65 -8.89
N CYS A 232 -11.86 24.77 -8.21
CA CYS A 232 -12.93 25.67 -7.84
C CYS A 232 -13.67 26.17 -9.09
N ASN A 233 -14.99 26.27 -9.00
CA ASN A 233 -15.81 26.84 -10.06
C ASN A 233 -15.45 28.31 -10.29
N SER A 234 -15.99 28.91 -11.36
CA SER A 234 -15.66 30.29 -11.76
C SER A 234 -15.89 31.33 -10.65
N GLU A 235 -16.86 31.10 -9.78
CA GLU A 235 -17.27 32.01 -8.69
C GLU A 235 -16.42 31.85 -7.42
N HIS A 236 -15.54 30.86 -7.37
CA HIS A 236 -14.73 30.57 -6.19
C HIS A 236 -13.24 30.54 -6.52
N TYR A 237 -12.40 30.74 -5.50
CA TYR A 237 -10.96 30.61 -5.58
C TYR A 237 -10.44 29.68 -4.48
N GLU A 238 -9.29 29.09 -4.73
CA GLU A 238 -8.65 28.16 -3.81
C GLU A 238 -7.92 28.89 -2.68
N VAL A 239 -8.18 28.47 -1.44
CA VAL A 239 -7.44 28.84 -0.23
C VAL A 239 -7.38 27.63 0.71
N ASN A 240 -6.18 27.19 1.08
CA ASN A 240 -5.95 26.09 2.03
C ASN A 240 -6.81 24.85 1.71
N ASP A 241 -6.72 24.34 0.48
CA ASP A 241 -7.48 23.19 0.00
C ASP A 241 -9.02 23.35 0.06
N SER A 242 -9.52 24.59 0.04
CA SER A 242 -10.96 24.89 0.05
C SER A 242 -11.33 25.98 -0.95
N CYS A 243 -12.55 25.90 -1.50
CA CYS A 243 -13.07 26.92 -2.41
C CYS A 243 -13.81 28.01 -1.65
N ARG A 244 -13.33 29.25 -1.74
CA ARG A 244 -13.92 30.46 -1.15
C ARG A 244 -14.58 31.31 -2.22
N ILE A 245 -15.71 31.91 -1.89
CA ILE A 245 -16.45 32.78 -2.82
C ILE A 245 -15.63 34.01 -3.20
N LYS A 246 -15.63 34.35 -4.48
CA LYS A 246 -15.03 35.58 -4.98
C LYS A 246 -15.97 36.78 -4.81
N VAL A 247 -15.39 37.94 -4.52
CA VAL A 247 -16.03 39.25 -4.45
C VAL A 247 -16.33 39.76 -5.86
N THR A 248 -17.60 40.07 -6.14
CA THR A 248 -18.07 40.39 -7.50
C THR A 248 -17.97 41.87 -7.90
N GLN A 249 -17.53 42.73 -7.00
CA GLN A 249 -17.53 44.19 -7.19
C GLN A 249 -16.12 44.77 -7.12
N LEU A 250 -15.82 45.73 -8.01
CA LEU A 250 -14.64 46.59 -7.87
C LEU A 250 -14.76 47.48 -6.63
N ASN A 251 -13.62 47.82 -6.04
CA ASN A 251 -13.46 48.59 -4.81
C ASN A 251 -14.02 47.94 -3.53
N ALA A 252 -14.67 46.79 -3.63
CA ALA A 252 -15.10 46.02 -2.48
C ALA A 252 -13.91 45.43 -1.71
N THR A 253 -14.11 45.21 -0.41
CA THR A 253 -13.07 44.68 0.49
C THR A 253 -12.69 43.27 0.09
N CYS A 254 -11.39 43.01 0.00
CA CYS A 254 -10.83 41.70 -0.30
C CYS A 254 -9.66 41.37 0.65
N TYR A 255 -9.36 40.08 0.78
CA TYR A 255 -8.33 39.58 1.70
C TYR A 255 -7.26 38.73 1.02
N HIS A 256 -7.52 38.24 -0.18
CA HIS A 256 -6.61 37.37 -0.92
C HIS A 256 -6.41 37.84 -2.36
N TYR A 257 -5.24 37.60 -2.96
CA TYR A 257 -4.91 38.08 -4.32
C TYR A 257 -5.98 37.70 -5.38
N ASN A 258 -6.50 36.46 -5.30
CA ASN A 258 -7.51 35.89 -6.20
C ASN A 258 -8.97 36.05 -5.72
N ASP A 259 -9.21 36.90 -4.72
CA ASP A 259 -10.53 37.08 -4.10
C ASP A 259 -11.52 37.79 -5.04
N CYS A 260 -11.07 38.41 -6.13
CA CYS A 260 -11.91 39.22 -7.00
C CYS A 260 -12.46 38.41 -8.18
N ALA A 261 -13.78 38.44 -8.37
CA ALA A 261 -14.49 37.74 -9.45
C ALA A 261 -14.49 38.53 -10.76
N VAL A 262 -14.28 39.85 -10.68
CA VAL A 262 -14.23 40.70 -11.87
C VAL A 262 -13.02 40.28 -12.72
N PRO A 263 -13.20 39.92 -14.01
CA PRO A 263 -12.09 39.50 -14.86
C PRO A 263 -10.99 40.56 -14.93
N ASN A 264 -9.73 40.14 -14.90
CA ASN A 264 -8.57 41.03 -14.90
C ASN A 264 -8.55 42.02 -13.72
N SER A 265 -9.05 41.58 -12.56
CA SER A 265 -8.92 42.30 -11.30
C SER A 265 -8.16 41.45 -10.28
N MET A 266 -7.49 42.11 -9.35
CA MET A 266 -6.75 41.51 -8.25
C MET A 266 -7.02 42.26 -6.96
N CYS A 267 -6.80 41.60 -5.83
CA CYS A 267 -6.86 42.27 -4.54
C CYS A 267 -5.61 43.12 -4.33
N TYR A 268 -5.77 44.43 -4.30
CA TYR A 268 -4.70 45.39 -4.04
C TYR A 268 -5.11 46.38 -2.95
N ASN A 269 -4.28 46.54 -1.92
CA ASN A 269 -4.59 47.36 -0.74
C ASN A 269 -5.96 47.04 -0.11
N LYS A 270 -6.28 45.75 0.02
CA LYS A 270 -7.55 45.23 0.55
C LYS A 270 -8.80 45.61 -0.27
N GLN A 271 -8.63 46.03 -1.52
CA GLN A 271 -9.73 46.34 -2.42
C GLN A 271 -9.57 45.63 -3.76
N CYS A 272 -10.68 45.15 -4.34
CA CYS A 272 -10.66 44.61 -5.69
C CYS A 272 -10.41 45.73 -6.71
N ARG A 273 -9.28 45.67 -7.39
CA ARG A 273 -8.87 46.68 -8.37
C ARG A 273 -8.47 45.99 -9.66
N CYS A 274 -8.53 46.72 -10.77
CA CYS A 274 -8.04 46.20 -12.03
C CYS A 274 -6.55 45.85 -11.93
N ASP A 275 -6.21 44.70 -12.50
CA ASP A 275 -4.86 44.19 -12.60
C ASP A 275 -4.00 45.12 -13.48
N TRP A 276 -2.68 44.95 -13.44
CA TRP A 276 -1.77 45.79 -14.19
C TRP A 276 -2.12 45.82 -15.68
N ASN A 277 -2.10 47.03 -16.26
CA ASN A 277 -2.46 47.32 -17.65
C ASN A 277 -3.96 47.22 -17.96
N TYR A 278 -4.83 47.09 -16.95
CA TYR A 278 -6.28 47.21 -17.10
C TYR A 278 -6.80 48.41 -16.33
N PHE A 279 -7.91 49.00 -16.79
CA PHE A 279 -8.53 50.17 -16.13
C PHE A 279 -10.04 49.95 -15.94
N GLU A 280 -10.59 50.64 -14.94
CA GLU A 280 -12.01 50.55 -14.59
C GLU A 280 -12.85 51.37 -15.58
N GLU A 281 -13.81 50.71 -16.22
CA GLU A 281 -14.83 51.34 -17.05
C GLU A 281 -16.17 50.63 -16.84
N GLY A 282 -17.16 51.35 -16.28
CA GLY A 282 -18.49 50.78 -16.04
C GLY A 282 -18.49 49.56 -15.12
N GLY A 283 -17.61 49.53 -14.12
CA GLY A 283 -17.48 48.41 -13.17
C GLY A 283 -16.76 47.17 -13.74
N LYS A 284 -16.12 47.28 -14.91
CA LYS A 284 -15.33 46.22 -15.54
C LYS A 284 -13.89 46.66 -15.75
N CYS A 285 -12.96 45.70 -15.75
CA CYS A 285 -11.57 45.94 -16.10
C CYS A 285 -11.34 45.71 -17.58
N VAL A 286 -11.09 46.79 -18.29
CA VAL A 286 -10.87 46.81 -19.74
C VAL A 286 -9.39 47.05 -20.06
N LYS A 287 -8.93 46.56 -21.21
CA LYS A 287 -7.50 46.55 -21.59
C LYS A 287 -6.98 47.95 -21.88
N GLY A 288 -5.95 48.38 -21.14
CA GLY A 288 -5.20 49.63 -21.34
C GLY A 288 -3.88 49.42 -22.06
N LEU A 289 -2.97 50.41 -21.98
CA LEU A 289 -1.63 50.30 -22.56
C LEU A 289 -0.87 49.11 -21.96
N HIS A 290 -0.14 48.38 -22.81
CA HIS A 290 0.63 47.16 -22.50
C HIS A 290 -0.18 45.92 -22.11
N ALA A 291 -1.51 45.98 -22.04
CA ALA A 291 -2.34 44.79 -21.88
C ALA A 291 -2.25 43.89 -23.14
N PRO A 292 -2.35 42.56 -22.97
CA PRO A 292 -2.38 41.63 -24.09
C PRO A 292 -3.68 41.79 -24.89
N CYS A 293 -3.55 42.06 -26.18
CA CYS A 293 -4.68 42.31 -27.10
C CYS A 293 -4.53 41.49 -28.38
N ILE A 294 -5.62 41.15 -29.07
CA ILE A 294 -5.56 40.46 -30.36
C ILE A 294 -5.99 41.41 -31.49
N LEU A 295 -6.93 42.32 -31.20
CA LEU A 295 -7.48 43.28 -32.15
C LEU A 295 -7.29 44.73 -31.65
N ASP A 296 -7.20 45.67 -32.59
CA ASP A 296 -6.94 47.10 -32.30
C ASP A 296 -8.07 47.76 -31.50
N ASP A 297 -9.31 47.31 -31.68
CA ASP A 297 -10.50 47.80 -30.99
C ASP A 297 -10.61 47.34 -29.53
N GLU A 298 -9.79 46.36 -29.12
CA GLU A 298 -9.70 45.92 -27.73
C GLU A 298 -8.94 46.91 -26.82
N CYS A 299 -8.14 47.81 -27.42
CA CYS A 299 -7.29 48.74 -26.71
C CYS A 299 -7.95 50.12 -26.58
N LYS A 300 -8.20 50.62 -25.36
CA LYS A 300 -8.72 52.00 -25.17
C LYS A 300 -7.71 52.95 -24.54
N LYS A 301 -7.85 54.24 -24.89
CA LYS A 301 -6.88 55.33 -24.66
C LYS A 301 -6.94 55.97 -23.26
N ASN A 302 -8.03 55.79 -22.52
CA ASN A 302 -8.31 56.66 -21.37
C ASN A 302 -7.61 56.18 -20.08
N ASN A 303 -6.81 57.07 -19.48
CA ASN A 303 -6.09 56.94 -18.20
C ASN A 303 -4.90 55.97 -18.12
N SER A 304 -4.12 55.84 -19.20
CA SER A 304 -2.80 55.22 -19.08
C SER A 304 -1.79 56.26 -18.59
N GLU A 305 -1.50 56.30 -17.28
CA GLU A 305 -0.28 56.97 -16.80
C GLU A 305 0.92 56.11 -17.17
N ASP A 306 1.90 56.71 -17.84
CA ASP A 306 3.16 56.07 -18.23
C ASP A 306 3.93 55.61 -16.98
N GLN A 307 3.80 54.33 -16.62
CA GLN A 307 4.75 53.67 -15.72
C GLN A 307 5.54 52.59 -16.46
N VAL A 308 6.86 52.67 -16.28
CA VAL A 308 7.91 51.95 -16.98
C VAL A 308 7.88 50.44 -16.68
N LEU A 309 8.06 49.63 -17.74
CA LEU A 309 7.97 48.16 -17.76
C LEU A 309 9.17 47.44 -17.11
N ILE A 310 8.91 46.29 -16.46
CA ILE A 310 9.87 45.19 -16.22
C ILE A 310 9.30 43.90 -16.84
N HIS A 311 10.13 43.12 -17.54
CA HIS A 311 9.73 41.95 -18.34
C HIS A 311 9.79 40.61 -17.58
N GLY A 312 8.85 39.70 -17.88
CA GLY A 312 8.90 38.25 -17.62
C GLY A 312 8.50 37.43 -18.88
N PRO A 313 8.85 36.13 -18.99
CA PRO A 313 9.10 35.48 -20.29
C PRO A 313 7.93 34.69 -20.91
N ASN A 314 8.01 34.58 -22.25
CA ASN A 314 7.49 33.57 -23.18
C ASN A 314 5.98 33.47 -23.50
N THR A 315 5.56 34.22 -24.53
CA THR A 315 4.60 33.89 -25.59
C THR A 315 4.65 35.02 -26.65
N PRO A 316 4.23 34.83 -27.92
CA PRO A 316 4.07 35.96 -28.83
C PRO A 316 2.93 36.86 -28.32
N VAL A 317 3.29 37.88 -27.53
CA VAL A 317 2.32 38.79 -26.92
C VAL A 317 2.16 40.03 -27.82
N TYR A 318 1.00 40.15 -28.44
CA TYR A 318 0.50 41.38 -29.01
C TYR A 318 0.09 42.32 -27.86
N LYS A 319 0.54 43.58 -27.87
CA LYS A 319 0.30 44.53 -26.78
C LYS A 319 -0.27 45.85 -27.30
N CYS A 320 -1.12 46.49 -26.50
CA CYS A 320 -1.60 47.84 -26.78
C CYS A 320 -0.48 48.86 -26.63
N LYS A 321 -0.18 49.64 -27.67
CA LYS A 321 0.82 50.72 -27.65
C LYS A 321 0.29 52.00 -28.24
N LEU A 322 0.76 53.14 -27.73
CA LEU A 322 0.47 54.45 -28.30
C LEU A 322 1.31 54.68 -29.57
N VAL A 323 0.68 54.85 -30.72
CA VAL A 323 1.33 55.20 -31.99
C VAL A 323 0.63 56.43 -32.57
N ASN A 324 1.35 57.56 -32.66
CA ASN A 324 0.83 58.83 -33.19
C ASN A 324 -0.50 59.28 -32.56
N GLY A 325 -0.63 59.13 -31.23
CA GLY A 325 -1.83 59.55 -30.49
C GLY A 325 -3.03 58.59 -30.57
N HIS A 326 -2.90 57.45 -31.26
CA HIS A 326 -3.89 56.37 -31.29
C HIS A 326 -3.32 55.11 -30.63
N VAL A 327 -4.14 54.37 -29.89
CA VAL A 327 -3.74 53.07 -29.34
C VAL A 327 -3.90 52.03 -30.44
N LYS A 328 -2.85 51.23 -30.69
CA LYS A 328 -2.84 50.14 -31.68
C LYS A 328 -2.17 48.91 -31.11
N VAL A 329 -2.47 47.75 -31.67
CA VAL A 329 -1.78 46.48 -31.42
C VAL A 329 -0.38 46.56 -32.04
N GLU A 330 0.65 46.30 -31.24
CA GLU A 330 2.02 46.12 -31.73
C GLU A 330 2.45 44.66 -31.56
N THR A 331 3.12 44.13 -32.58
CA THR A 331 3.78 42.82 -32.51
C THR A 331 5.15 42.97 -31.83
N VAL A 332 5.34 42.34 -30.68
CA VAL A 332 6.65 42.33 -30.01
C VAL A 332 7.56 41.30 -30.69
N ARG A 333 8.56 41.76 -31.47
CA ARG A 333 9.71 40.93 -31.89
C ARG A 333 10.81 41.03 -30.84
N GLN A 334 11.08 39.95 -30.11
CA GLN A 334 12.26 39.89 -29.23
C GLN A 334 13.53 39.80 -30.08
N LYS A 335 14.43 40.79 -29.97
CA LYS A 335 15.83 40.65 -30.38
C LYS A 335 16.57 39.89 -29.29
N PHE A 336 17.14 38.74 -29.64
CA PHE A 336 18.06 38.00 -28.78
C PHE A 336 19.46 38.61 -28.91
N ASP A 337 19.91 39.36 -27.91
CA ASP A 337 21.34 39.66 -27.74
C ASP A 337 21.95 38.60 -26.82
N ASN A 338 22.70 37.66 -27.41
CA ASN A 338 23.48 36.65 -26.71
C ASN A 338 24.62 37.30 -25.91
N LYS A 339 24.42 37.55 -24.61
CA LYS A 339 25.53 37.64 -23.65
C LYS A 339 25.27 36.67 -22.50
N ALA A 340 26.16 35.67 -22.42
CA ALA A 340 26.13 34.59 -21.45
C ALA A 340 26.21 35.09 -20.00
N ALA A 341 25.27 34.64 -19.15
CA ALA A 341 25.35 34.78 -17.71
C ALA A 341 26.07 33.56 -17.12
N LYS A 342 27.16 33.78 -16.37
CA LYS A 342 27.86 32.76 -15.58
C LYS A 342 27.09 32.51 -14.28
N TYR A 343 26.89 31.23 -13.93
CA TYR A 343 26.35 30.80 -12.64
C TYR A 343 27.49 30.54 -11.66
N SER A 344 27.35 31.01 -10.41
CA SER A 344 28.21 30.60 -9.28
C SER A 344 27.33 30.04 -8.17
N TYR A 345 27.66 28.82 -7.73
CA TYR A 345 27.04 28.15 -6.59
C TYR A 345 27.82 28.51 -5.33
N ASP A 346 27.13 28.89 -4.24
CA ASP A 346 27.71 28.87 -2.91
C ASP A 346 26.89 27.95 -2.01
N GLY A 347 27.55 26.94 -1.47
CA GLY A 347 26.94 25.85 -0.71
C GLY A 347 27.13 26.11 0.77
N ASN A 348 26.07 26.56 1.46
CA ASN A 348 25.78 26.29 2.88
C ASN A 348 24.51 27.05 3.35
N SER A 349 23.32 26.47 3.18
CA SER A 349 22.14 26.72 4.04
C SER A 349 20.99 25.72 3.72
N PRO A 350 20.20 25.22 4.70
CA PRO A 350 19.34 24.04 4.55
C PRO A 350 17.86 24.36 4.19
N ASP A 351 17.62 25.29 3.26
CA ASP A 351 16.28 25.54 2.70
C ASP A 351 16.33 25.45 1.16
N GLN A 352 16.05 24.26 0.62
CA GLN A 352 15.97 24.06 -0.81
C GLN A 352 14.59 24.50 -1.35
N ASN A 353 14.54 25.73 -1.87
CA ASN A 353 13.80 26.16 -3.08
C ASN A 353 13.60 27.69 -3.10
N LYS A 354 14.70 28.45 -3.04
CA LYS A 354 14.67 29.87 -3.37
C LYS A 354 15.72 30.20 -4.42
N LEU A 355 15.25 30.35 -5.65
CA LEU A 355 15.96 31.07 -6.71
C LEU A 355 15.89 32.56 -6.37
N TYR A 356 17.00 33.14 -5.92
CA TYR A 356 17.11 34.59 -5.76
C TYR A 356 17.72 35.18 -7.03
N PHE A 357 17.00 36.13 -7.64
CA PHE A 357 17.63 37.09 -8.56
C PHE A 357 18.32 38.14 -7.70
N VAL A 358 19.65 38.21 -7.77
CA VAL A 358 20.44 39.27 -7.13
C VAL A 358 20.66 40.35 -8.19
N PHE A 359 20.26 41.59 -7.87
CA PHE A 359 20.65 42.80 -8.61
C PHE A 359 21.99 43.33 -8.11
#